data_AF-A0A3D2S8D4-F1
#
_entry.id   AF-A0A3D2S8D4-F1
#
_cell.length_a   1.000
_cell.length_b   1.000
_cell.length_c   1.000
_cell.angle_alpha   90.00
_cell.angle_beta   90.00
_cell.angle_gamma   90.00
#
_symmetry.space_group_name_H-M   'P 1'
#
loop_
_entity.id
_entity.type
_entity.pdbx_description
1 polymer ?
#
loop_
_entity_poly.entity_id
_entity_poly.type
_entity_poly.pdbx_seq_one_letter_code
_entity_poly.pdbx_strand_id
1 'polypeptide(L)'
;MPNPTNEPLPPSLSRTQLDLGAGVAIVTEKVFTGLSFHHLNTPVAGFYSYDTVALPMGISFQTGVQIKQKKKRDPFIAVPSITWYGQGGSNQLQIGSSFAKSLVMGGLYLKNNLSGMSNVSIMAGFRKDWLVFTYSYDATLGGLSGETGGAHEVGLIFRLEDAGKAAKGKYYNVLMRPSIF
;
A
#
# COMPACT_ATOMS: atom_id res chain seq x y z
N MET A 1 -33.11 21.74 7.74
CA MET A 1 -33.64 20.36 7.95
C MET A 1 -33.64 20.09 9.44
N PRO A 2 -34.65 19.43 10.02
CA PRO A 2 -34.63 19.10 11.45
C PRO A 2 -33.49 18.09 11.71
N ASN A 3 -32.71 18.30 12.75
CA ASN A 3 -31.69 17.35 13.20
C ASN A 3 -32.36 16.23 14.01
N PRO A 4 -32.57 15.02 13.47
CA PRO A 4 -33.33 13.97 14.15
C PRO A 4 -32.66 13.44 15.43
N THR A 5 -31.36 13.66 15.60
CA THR A 5 -30.59 13.20 16.78
C THR A 5 -30.41 14.27 17.86
N ASN A 6 -30.78 15.53 17.61
CA ASN A 6 -30.51 16.68 18.51
C ASN A 6 -29.03 16.85 18.91
N GLU A 7 -28.09 16.24 18.17
CA GLU A 7 -26.67 16.42 18.44
C GLU A 7 -26.23 17.86 18.12
N PRO A 8 -25.54 18.55 19.05
CA PRO A 8 -25.03 19.88 18.77
C PRO A 8 -24.04 19.79 17.60
N LEU A 9 -24.20 20.66 16.61
CA LEU A 9 -23.27 20.71 15.49
C LEU A 9 -21.87 21.09 16.00
N PRO A 10 -20.79 20.47 15.49
CA PRO A 10 -19.44 20.85 15.88
C PRO A 10 -19.18 22.31 15.48
N PRO A 11 -18.38 23.06 16.27
CA PRO A 11 -18.10 24.48 16.00
C PRO A 11 -17.42 24.73 14.65
N SER A 12 -16.75 23.71 14.11
CA SER A 12 -16.19 23.71 12.77
C SER A 12 -16.47 22.37 12.08
N LEU A 13 -16.87 22.45 10.81
CA LEU A 13 -17.05 21.29 9.93
C LEU A 13 -15.75 20.88 9.23
N SER A 14 -14.67 21.65 9.41
CA SER A 14 -13.35 21.38 8.85
C SER A 14 -12.27 21.54 9.91
N ARG A 15 -11.35 20.59 9.97
CA ARG A 15 -10.21 20.62 10.89
C ARG A 15 -8.97 20.13 10.16
N THR A 16 -7.94 20.95 10.14
CA THR A 16 -6.62 20.60 9.60
C THR A 16 -5.69 20.33 10.77
N GLN A 17 -4.96 19.23 10.69
CA GLN A 17 -3.99 18.83 11.71
C GLN A 17 -2.69 18.44 11.05
N LEU A 18 -1.59 18.78 11.71
CA LEU A 18 -0.30 18.25 11.35
C LEU A 18 -0.26 16.78 11.75
N ASP A 19 0.20 15.92 10.85
CA ASP A 19 0.42 14.50 11.11
C ASP A 19 1.84 14.16 10.64
N LEU A 20 2.64 13.60 11.54
CA LEU A 20 4.05 13.32 11.32
C LEU A 20 4.29 11.82 11.25
N GLY A 21 5.04 11.41 10.23
CA GLY A 21 5.56 10.05 10.07
C GLY A 21 7.06 10.06 9.78
N ALA A 22 7.71 8.95 10.10
CA ALA A 22 9.13 8.74 9.80
C ALA A 22 9.38 7.29 9.43
N GLY A 23 10.39 7.01 8.61
CA GLY A 23 10.72 5.63 8.24
C GLY A 23 12.14 5.47 7.75
N VAL A 24 12.59 4.21 7.76
CA VAL A 24 13.90 3.80 7.27
C VAL A 24 13.73 2.58 6.37
N ALA A 25 14.50 2.55 5.27
CA ALA A 25 14.51 1.42 4.35
C ALA A 25 15.94 1.08 3.93
N ILE A 26 16.22 -0.22 3.85
CA ILE A 26 17.46 -0.77 3.30
C ILE A 26 17.08 -1.45 1.99
N VAL A 27 17.72 -1.02 0.90
CA VAL A 27 17.44 -1.54 -0.44
C VAL A 27 18.74 -1.99 -1.08
N THR A 28 18.76 -3.25 -1.52
CA THR A 28 19.85 -3.85 -2.29
C THR A 28 19.31 -4.31 -3.65
N GLU A 29 20.17 -4.89 -4.50
CA GLU A 29 19.75 -5.48 -5.77
C GLU A 29 18.80 -6.67 -5.62
N LYS A 30 18.82 -7.34 -4.47
CA LYS A 30 18.09 -8.61 -4.24
C LYS A 30 17.10 -8.54 -3.09
N VAL A 31 17.27 -7.65 -2.13
CA VAL A 31 16.48 -7.62 -0.90
C VAL A 31 16.11 -6.18 -0.61
N PHE A 32 14.89 -5.98 -0.15
CA PHE A 32 14.48 -4.74 0.49
C PHE A 32 13.87 -5.06 1.85
N THR A 33 14.07 -4.18 2.81
CA THR A 33 13.39 -4.21 4.11
C THR A 33 13.22 -2.78 4.60
N GLY A 34 12.18 -2.52 5.39
CA GLY A 34 11.95 -1.19 5.94
C GLY A 34 10.98 -1.20 7.10
N LEU A 35 11.08 -0.15 7.90
CA LEU A 35 10.23 0.13 9.04
C LEU A 35 9.73 1.58 8.92
N SER A 36 8.45 1.81 9.15
CA SER A 36 7.87 3.15 9.19
C SER A 36 6.99 3.32 10.43
N PHE A 37 6.95 4.54 10.94
CA PHE A 37 6.14 5.00 12.05
C PHE A 37 5.21 6.08 11.52
N HIS A 38 3.94 5.97 11.88
CA HIS A 38 2.84 6.82 11.44
C HIS A 38 2.23 7.49 12.68
N HIS A 39 1.68 8.69 12.52
CA HIS A 39 1.02 9.41 13.61
C HIS A 39 1.91 9.60 14.85
N LEU A 40 3.18 9.96 14.65
CA LEU A 40 4.16 10.16 15.73
C LEU A 40 3.72 11.23 16.72
N ASN A 41 2.98 12.23 16.26
CA ASN A 41 2.44 13.30 17.07
C ASN A 41 0.98 13.07 17.48
N THR A 42 0.44 11.87 17.22
CA THR A 42 -0.90 11.41 17.62
C THR A 42 -1.99 12.48 17.49
N PRO A 43 -2.30 12.95 16.26
CA PRO A 43 -3.24 14.04 16.05
C PRO A 43 -4.64 13.68 16.59
N VAL A 44 -5.36 14.66 17.15
CA VAL A 44 -6.68 14.47 17.75
C VAL A 44 -7.76 14.50 16.66
N ALA A 45 -8.20 13.35 16.17
CA ALA A 45 -9.09 13.24 15.01
C ALA A 45 -10.55 13.68 15.22
N GLY A 46 -10.92 14.17 16.41
CA GLY A 46 -12.28 14.60 16.73
C GLY A 46 -12.69 15.95 16.13
N PHE A 47 -13.99 16.17 15.97
CA PHE A 47 -14.57 17.45 15.51
C PHE A 47 -15.02 18.33 16.68
N TYR A 48 -15.24 17.74 17.86
CA TYR A 48 -15.64 18.47 19.05
C TYR A 48 -14.43 18.91 19.87
N SER A 49 -14.56 20.05 20.53
CA SER A 49 -13.50 20.65 21.36
C SER A 49 -13.12 19.78 22.57
N TYR A 50 -14.01 18.87 22.99
CA TYR A 50 -13.82 17.93 24.08
C TYR A 50 -13.42 16.53 23.59
N ASP A 51 -13.34 16.29 22.28
CA ASP A 51 -12.89 15.00 21.76
C ASP A 51 -11.40 14.84 22.07
N THR A 52 -11.08 13.81 22.83
CA THR A 52 -9.71 13.38 23.12
C THR A 52 -9.30 12.17 22.28
N VAL A 53 -10.10 11.83 21.25
CA VAL A 53 -9.85 10.71 20.36
C VAL A 53 -8.61 11.00 19.52
N ALA A 54 -7.46 10.61 20.04
CA ALA A 54 -6.17 10.72 19.39
C ALA A 54 -5.99 9.55 18.42
N LEU A 55 -5.43 9.85 17.25
CA LEU A 55 -5.06 8.83 16.29
C LEU A 55 -3.86 8.06 16.86
N PRO A 56 -4.00 6.76 17.17
CA PRO A 56 -2.92 6.01 17.79
C PRO A 56 -1.73 5.92 16.84
N MET A 57 -0.51 5.96 17.40
CA MET A 57 0.71 5.75 16.62
C MET A 57 0.65 4.39 15.92
N GLY A 58 0.92 4.40 14.61
CA GLY A 58 0.99 3.21 13.77
C GLY A 58 2.44 2.82 13.50
N ILE A 59 2.68 1.53 13.31
CA ILE A 59 3.98 1.01 12.89
C ILE A 59 3.78 0.04 11.73
N SER A 60 4.61 0.16 10.70
CA SER A 60 4.62 -0.75 9.56
C SER A 60 5.99 -1.33 9.32
N PHE A 61 6.04 -2.62 9.05
CA PHE A 61 7.24 -3.33 8.62
C PHE A 61 7.01 -3.94 7.24
N GLN A 62 8.00 -3.88 6.36
CA GLN A 62 7.92 -4.51 5.05
C GLN A 62 9.25 -5.12 4.66
N THR A 63 9.22 -6.28 4.00
CA THR A 63 10.42 -6.94 3.49
C THR A 63 10.10 -7.79 2.27
N GLY A 64 11.10 -8.03 1.42
CA GLY A 64 10.95 -8.89 0.27
C GLY A 64 12.24 -9.16 -0.46
N VAL A 65 12.19 -10.15 -1.35
CA VAL A 65 13.34 -10.64 -2.10
C VAL A 65 13.03 -10.59 -3.58
N GLN A 66 13.91 -10.00 -4.37
CA GLN A 66 13.84 -9.98 -5.82
C GLN A 66 14.57 -11.19 -6.40
N ILE A 67 13.81 -12.06 -7.04
CA ILE A 67 14.29 -13.27 -7.72
C ILE A 67 14.19 -13.05 -9.23
N LYS A 68 15.33 -13.01 -9.91
CA LYS A 68 15.42 -12.72 -11.34
C LYS A 68 16.04 -13.90 -12.10
N GLN A 69 15.46 -14.27 -13.24
CA GLN A 69 16.07 -15.27 -14.13
C GLN A 69 17.45 -14.80 -14.62
N LYS A 70 18.48 -15.64 -14.46
CA LYS A 70 19.84 -15.31 -14.88
C LYS A 70 19.99 -15.37 -16.40
N LYS A 71 20.86 -14.53 -16.97
CA LYS A 71 21.34 -14.58 -18.36
C LYS A 71 20.25 -14.53 -19.46
N LYS A 72 19.12 -13.84 -19.22
CA LYS A 72 18.13 -13.55 -20.27
C LYS A 72 18.10 -12.06 -20.59
N ARG A 73 17.93 -11.75 -21.88
CA ARG A 73 17.73 -10.38 -22.36
C ARG A 73 16.44 -9.77 -21.84
N ASP A 74 15.43 -10.58 -21.54
CA ASP A 74 14.15 -10.24 -20.89
C ASP A 74 13.78 -11.32 -19.83
N PRO A 75 14.36 -11.24 -18.63
CA PRO A 75 14.13 -12.17 -17.54
C PRO A 75 12.80 -11.91 -16.86
N PHE A 76 12.11 -13.01 -16.56
CA PHE A 76 11.04 -13.00 -15.56
C PHE A 76 11.61 -12.64 -14.18
N ILE A 77 10.85 -11.84 -13.44
CA ILE A 77 11.18 -11.43 -12.08
C ILE A 77 10.00 -11.72 -11.16
N ALA A 78 10.28 -12.33 -10.02
CA ALA A 78 9.35 -12.51 -8.91
C ALA A 78 9.83 -11.74 -7.69
N VAL A 79 8.91 -11.16 -6.95
CA VAL A 79 9.17 -10.42 -5.72
C VAL A 79 8.23 -10.92 -4.63
N PRO A 80 8.53 -12.07 -4.00
CA PRO A 80 7.87 -12.43 -2.75
C PRO A 80 8.16 -11.38 -1.69
N SER A 81 7.12 -11.02 -0.95
CA SER A 81 7.17 -9.96 0.05
C SER A 81 6.16 -10.17 1.16
N ILE A 82 6.50 -9.65 2.33
CA ILE A 82 5.65 -9.62 3.51
C ILE A 82 5.60 -8.18 3.99
N THR A 83 4.40 -7.72 4.33
CA THR A 83 4.15 -6.40 4.88
C THR A 83 3.20 -6.52 6.06
N TRP A 84 3.56 -5.90 7.18
CA TRP A 84 2.76 -5.87 8.40
C TRP A 84 2.50 -4.43 8.81
N TYR A 85 1.32 -4.17 9.33
CA TYR A 85 0.92 -2.88 9.87
C TYR A 85 0.13 -3.08 11.16
N GLY A 86 0.49 -2.33 12.20
CA GLY A 86 -0.21 -2.32 13.47
C GLY A 86 -0.56 -0.89 13.89
N GLN A 87 -1.81 -0.66 14.29
CA GLN A 87 -2.27 0.62 14.81
C GLN A 87 -3.48 0.43 15.74
N GLY A 88 -3.43 1.03 16.93
CA GLY A 88 -4.60 1.11 17.83
C GLY A 88 -5.25 -0.23 18.17
N GLY A 89 -4.44 -1.30 18.34
CA GLY A 89 -4.93 -2.66 18.59
C GLY A 89 -5.32 -3.46 17.33
N SER A 90 -5.46 -2.79 16.19
CA SER A 90 -5.63 -3.45 14.89
C SER A 90 -4.30 -3.87 14.30
N ASN A 91 -4.27 -5.05 13.68
CA ASN A 91 -3.07 -5.59 13.04
C ASN A 91 -3.45 -6.22 11.70
N GLN A 92 -2.72 -5.85 10.66
CA GLN A 92 -2.88 -6.37 9.31
C GLN A 92 -1.57 -6.95 8.82
N LEU A 93 -1.63 -8.17 8.29
CA LEU A 93 -0.53 -8.86 7.64
C LEU A 93 -0.88 -9.07 6.17
N GLN A 94 0.03 -8.71 5.29
CA GLN A 94 -0.05 -8.98 3.86
C GLN A 94 1.15 -9.83 3.45
N ILE A 95 0.88 -10.95 2.79
CA ILE A 95 1.89 -11.84 2.24
C ILE A 95 1.55 -12.16 0.79
N GLY A 96 2.53 -12.12 -0.09
CA GLY A 96 2.29 -12.42 -1.48
C GLY A 96 3.52 -12.25 -2.34
N SER A 97 3.30 -12.25 -3.65
CA SER A 97 4.37 -12.03 -4.60
C SER A 97 3.86 -11.21 -5.78
N SER A 98 4.70 -10.26 -6.20
CA SER A 98 4.57 -9.58 -7.48
C SER A 98 5.44 -10.27 -8.53
N PHE A 99 5.05 -10.14 -9.79
CA PHE A 99 5.70 -10.74 -10.93
C PHE A 99 5.79 -9.73 -12.07
N ALA A 100 6.89 -9.75 -12.82
CA ALA A 100 7.00 -8.97 -14.04
C ALA A 100 7.81 -9.70 -15.11
N LYS A 101 7.41 -9.50 -16.36
CA LYS A 101 8.13 -9.93 -17.54
C LYS A 101 7.85 -8.97 -18.67
N SER A 102 8.90 -8.40 -19.28
CA SER A 102 8.72 -7.40 -20.33
C SER A 102 7.84 -6.23 -19.86
N LEU A 103 6.82 -5.91 -20.66
CA LEU A 103 5.78 -4.92 -20.41
C LEU A 103 4.70 -5.38 -19.42
N VAL A 104 4.58 -6.67 -19.12
CA VAL A 104 3.48 -7.20 -18.29
C VAL A 104 3.93 -7.37 -16.85
N MET A 105 3.03 -7.07 -15.92
CA MET A 105 3.19 -7.35 -14.50
C MET A 105 1.89 -7.84 -13.88
N GLY A 106 2.01 -8.43 -12.70
CA GLY A 106 0.87 -8.79 -11.87
C GLY A 106 1.32 -9.18 -10.47
N GLY A 107 0.38 -9.54 -9.62
CA GLY A 107 0.66 -9.94 -8.25
C GLY A 107 -0.50 -10.68 -7.63
N LEU A 108 -0.19 -11.46 -6.60
CA LEU A 108 -1.17 -12.15 -5.79
C LEU A 108 -0.78 -11.95 -4.33
N TYR A 109 -1.73 -11.49 -3.51
CA TYR A 109 -1.51 -11.21 -2.10
C TYR A 109 -2.65 -11.75 -1.26
N LEU A 110 -2.31 -12.31 -0.10
CA LEU A 110 -3.22 -12.61 0.98
C LEU A 110 -3.06 -11.50 2.02
N LYS A 111 -4.15 -10.79 2.32
CA LYS A 111 -4.23 -9.80 3.39
C LYS A 111 -5.05 -10.43 4.52
N ASN A 112 -4.57 -10.41 5.75
CA ASN A 112 -5.28 -10.92 6.91
C ASN A 112 -5.22 -9.87 8.02
N ASN A 113 -6.39 -9.42 8.46
CA ASN A 113 -6.55 -8.68 9.68
C ASN A 113 -6.68 -9.72 10.79
N LEU A 114 -5.77 -9.69 11.76
CA LEU A 114 -5.71 -10.65 12.87
C LEU A 114 -6.98 -10.68 13.76
N SER A 115 -7.94 -9.78 13.46
CA SER A 115 -9.31 -9.72 13.99
C SER A 115 -10.33 -10.61 13.24
N GLY A 116 -9.91 -11.37 12.21
CA GLY A 116 -10.72 -12.41 11.58
C GLY A 116 -11.17 -12.14 10.13
N MET A 117 -10.82 -10.99 9.54
CA MET A 117 -11.11 -10.70 8.13
C MET A 117 -9.88 -11.00 7.27
N SER A 118 -10.05 -11.77 6.21
CA SER A 118 -8.98 -12.04 5.24
C SER A 118 -9.43 -11.63 3.85
N ASN A 119 -8.54 -11.11 3.02
CA ASN A 119 -8.82 -10.77 1.63
C ASN A 119 -7.76 -11.42 0.73
N VAL A 120 -8.14 -11.77 -0.49
CA VAL A 120 -7.20 -12.09 -1.56
C VAL A 120 -7.18 -10.92 -2.53
N SER A 121 -6.00 -10.37 -2.76
CA SER A 121 -5.77 -9.33 -3.76
C SER A 121 -5.13 -9.94 -5.00
N ILE A 122 -5.72 -9.70 -6.16
CA ILE A 122 -5.12 -10.03 -7.45
C ILE A 122 -4.83 -8.72 -8.17
N MET A 123 -3.62 -8.58 -8.69
CA MET A 123 -3.18 -7.41 -9.44
C MET A 123 -2.73 -7.82 -10.84
N ALA A 124 -3.09 -7.03 -11.84
CA ALA A 124 -2.55 -7.11 -13.20
C ALA A 124 -2.21 -5.71 -13.71
N GLY A 125 -1.20 -5.60 -14.57
CA GLY A 125 -0.79 -4.29 -15.07
C GLY A 125 0.17 -4.37 -16.25
N PHE A 126 0.38 -3.20 -16.84
CA PHE A 126 1.34 -3.00 -17.92
C PHE A 126 2.25 -1.83 -17.58
N ARG A 127 3.54 -1.98 -17.90
CA ARG A 127 4.53 -0.89 -17.85
C ARG A 127 5.10 -0.66 -19.23
N LYS A 128 5.19 0.59 -19.62
CA LYS A 128 5.86 1.01 -20.85
C LYS A 128 6.52 2.36 -20.62
N ASP A 129 7.84 2.41 -20.70
CA ASP A 129 8.64 3.64 -20.65
C ASP A 129 8.24 4.58 -19.51
N TRP A 130 7.53 5.65 -19.78
CA TRP A 130 7.14 6.65 -18.79
C TRP A 130 5.83 6.34 -18.04
N LEU A 131 5.11 5.26 -18.38
CA LEU A 131 3.78 4.95 -17.83
C LEU A 131 3.73 3.54 -17.23
N VAL A 132 3.09 3.41 -16.07
CA VAL A 132 2.63 2.13 -15.50
C VAL A 132 1.14 2.22 -15.21
N PHE A 133 0.39 1.25 -15.71
CA PHE A 133 -1.01 1.05 -15.41
C PHE A 133 -1.17 -0.23 -14.59
N THR A 134 -1.93 -0.17 -13.52
CA THR A 134 -2.27 -1.34 -12.69
C THR A 134 -3.75 -1.36 -12.39
N TYR A 135 -4.29 -2.56 -12.27
CA TYR A 135 -5.62 -2.82 -11.76
C TYR A 135 -5.51 -3.92 -10.70
N SER A 136 -6.14 -3.70 -9.55
CA SER A 136 -6.24 -4.69 -8.47
C SER A 136 -7.70 -4.95 -8.10
N TYR A 137 -7.95 -6.17 -7.64
CA TYR A 137 -9.21 -6.59 -7.06
C TYR A 137 -8.95 -7.29 -5.73
N ASP A 138 -9.50 -6.73 -4.66
CA ASP A 138 -9.47 -7.27 -3.31
C ASP A 138 -10.78 -8.01 -3.03
N ALA A 139 -10.73 -9.35 -3.10
CA ALA A 139 -11.83 -10.22 -2.75
C ALA A 139 -11.84 -10.50 -1.24
N THR A 140 -12.89 -10.11 -0.53
CA THR A 140 -13.07 -10.44 0.89
C THR A 140 -13.38 -11.93 1.06
N LEU A 141 -12.65 -12.58 1.95
CA LEU A 141 -12.88 -13.95 2.43
C LEU A 141 -13.50 -13.90 3.85
N GLY A 142 -14.41 -14.84 4.14
CA GLY A 142 -15.02 -15.01 5.47
C GLY A 142 -16.51 -14.64 5.52
N GLY A 143 -17.04 -14.39 6.72
CA GLY A 143 -18.49 -14.18 6.94
C GLY A 143 -19.11 -12.93 6.29
N LEU A 144 -18.28 -12.01 5.80
CA LEU A 144 -18.69 -10.84 5.02
C LEU A 144 -18.50 -11.04 3.50
N SER A 145 -18.06 -12.24 3.09
CA SER A 145 -17.90 -12.60 1.68
C SER A 145 -19.26 -12.58 0.98
N GLY A 146 -19.48 -11.60 0.11
CA GLY A 146 -20.71 -11.42 -0.67
C GLY A 146 -21.44 -10.11 -0.37
N GLU A 147 -21.30 -9.56 0.83
CA GLU A 147 -21.96 -8.31 1.24
C GLU A 147 -21.20 -7.06 0.74
N THR A 148 -19.86 -7.14 0.70
CA THR A 148 -19.01 -5.99 0.33
C THR A 148 -18.69 -5.89 -1.16
N GLY A 149 -18.94 -6.95 -1.95
CA GLY A 149 -18.64 -6.99 -3.39
C GLY A 149 -17.14 -6.93 -3.77
N GLY A 150 -16.25 -6.84 -2.78
CA GLY A 150 -14.81 -6.61 -2.98
C GLY A 150 -14.49 -5.15 -3.33
N ALA A 151 -13.21 -4.84 -3.49
CA ALA A 151 -12.75 -3.50 -3.87
C ALA A 151 -11.95 -3.54 -5.18
N HIS A 152 -12.27 -2.62 -6.08
CA HIS A 152 -11.59 -2.43 -7.36
C HIS A 152 -10.70 -1.19 -7.27
N GLU A 153 -9.43 -1.32 -7.65
CA GLU A 153 -8.48 -0.22 -7.63
C GLU A 153 -7.80 -0.08 -8.99
N VAL A 154 -7.57 1.16 -9.40
CA VAL A 154 -6.84 1.50 -10.63
C VAL A 154 -5.68 2.42 -10.27
N GLY A 155 -4.48 2.02 -10.68
CA GLY A 155 -3.25 2.77 -10.46
C GLY A 155 -2.66 3.29 -11.77
N LEU A 156 -2.24 4.55 -11.75
CA LEU A 156 -1.49 5.21 -12.82
C LEU A 156 -0.22 5.82 -12.23
N ILE A 157 0.93 5.37 -12.74
CA ILE A 157 2.24 5.89 -12.33
C ILE A 157 2.93 6.50 -13.54
N PHE A 158 3.31 7.77 -13.41
CA PHE A 158 4.10 8.49 -14.40
C PHE A 158 5.56 8.56 -13.93
N ARG A 159 6.47 8.00 -14.72
CA ARG A 159 7.91 8.07 -14.50
C ARG A 159 8.45 9.27 -15.24
N LEU A 160 8.74 10.33 -14.49
CA LEU A 160 9.42 11.52 -14.98
C LEU A 160 10.92 11.22 -14.99
N GLU A 161 11.42 10.62 -16.07
CA GLU A 161 12.86 10.49 -16.32
C GLU A 161 13.40 11.80 -16.93
N ASP A 162 14.56 12.23 -16.44
CA ASP A 162 15.23 13.45 -16.88
C ASP A 162 15.64 13.34 -18.36
N ALA A 163 15.04 14.16 -19.22
CA ALA A 163 15.12 14.05 -20.69
C ALA A 163 16.54 14.18 -21.30
N GLY A 164 17.56 14.45 -20.48
CA GLY A 164 18.94 14.70 -20.93
C GLY A 164 19.91 13.53 -20.84
N LYS A 165 19.56 12.45 -20.12
CA LYS A 165 20.45 11.28 -19.98
C LYS A 165 19.60 10.02 -20.06
N ALA A 166 19.25 9.63 -21.28
CA ALA A 166 18.81 8.27 -21.58
C ALA A 166 19.88 7.32 -21.03
N ALA A 167 19.66 6.83 -19.81
CA ALA A 167 20.50 5.82 -19.19
C ALA A 167 20.35 4.57 -20.03
N LYS A 168 21.22 4.43 -21.03
CA LYS A 168 21.38 3.22 -21.83
C LYS A 168 21.61 2.07 -20.86
N GLY A 169 20.55 1.30 -20.64
CA GLY A 169 20.59 0.05 -19.90
C GLY A 169 20.29 0.18 -18.41
N LYS A 170 19.02 -0.08 -18.05
CA LYS A 170 18.59 -1.18 -17.16
C LYS A 170 17.09 -1.03 -16.91
N TYR A 171 16.28 -1.51 -17.85
CA TYR A 171 14.81 -1.62 -17.80
C TYR A 171 14.28 -2.55 -16.67
N TYR A 172 15.12 -2.87 -15.67
CA TYR A 172 14.90 -3.89 -14.65
C TYR A 172 14.73 -3.37 -13.22
N ASN A 173 14.86 -2.06 -13.02
CA ASN A 173 15.26 -1.57 -11.70
C ASN A 173 14.15 -0.96 -10.83
N VAL A 174 12.88 -1.13 -11.15
CA VAL A 174 11.82 -0.97 -10.13
C VAL A 174 10.68 -1.92 -10.47
N LEU A 175 10.64 -3.08 -9.81
CA LEU A 175 9.37 -3.75 -9.58
C LEU A 175 8.59 -2.92 -8.57
N MET A 176 7.30 -2.77 -8.82
CA MET A 176 6.36 -2.24 -7.85
C MET A 176 6.48 -3.11 -6.60
N ARG A 177 6.92 -2.50 -5.51
CA ARG A 177 6.97 -3.14 -4.20
C ARG A 177 5.64 -2.82 -3.54
N PRO A 178 4.97 -3.81 -2.95
CA PRO A 178 3.72 -3.55 -2.28
C PRO A 178 3.95 -2.54 -1.17
N SER A 179 3.21 -1.44 -1.23
CA SER A 179 3.08 -0.46 -0.16
C SER A 179 1.70 -0.63 0.47
N ILE A 180 1.60 -0.32 1.76
CA ILE A 180 0.31 -0.21 2.44
C ILE A 180 -0.26 1.15 2.04
N PHE A 181 -1.00 1.20 0.94
CA PHE A 181 -1.95 2.26 0.63
C PHE A 181 -3.20 1.57 0.10
#